data_AF-A0A428WGA9-F1
#
_entry.id   AF-A0A428WGA9-F1
#
_cell.length_a   1.000
_cell.length_b   1.000
_cell.length_c   1.000
_cell.angle_alpha   90.00
_cell.angle_beta   90.00
_cell.angle_gamma   90.00
#
_symmetry.space_group_name_H-M   'P 1'
#
loop_
_entity.id
_entity.type
_entity.pdbx_description
1 polymer ?
#
loop_
_entity_poly.entity_id
_entity_poly.type
_entity_poly.pdbx_seq_one_letter_code
_entity_poly.pdbx_strand_id
1 'polypeptide(L)'
;MDDDLQSAQVAELAEELAQLRALTTRLRAENARLLRLLELTPKQAAPPGPVQTGFFEAHPGPVDRRSAPEVKVDFFAALFAARTDIYATRWENARTGQAGRLPAVRGGWRRGVRHEDRDYLPLSKDVLRTHLPGDVHVGLYPLLDGDLCWWLAADFDGPMAMLDSLAYLKAARAWSVPAALEVSRSGVGAHVWVFFTAPTPAETEFVKVGETSGC
;
A
#
# COMPACT_ATOMS: atom_id res chain seq x y z
N MET A 1 35.58 5.72 -44.97
CA MET A 1 35.50 4.71 -43.88
C MET A 1 34.87 5.30 -42.63
N ASP A 2 35.43 6.32 -41.98
CA ASP A 2 34.75 6.99 -40.83
C ASP A 2 33.46 7.73 -41.23
N ASP A 3 33.47 8.40 -42.40
CA ASP A 3 32.29 9.11 -42.93
C ASP A 3 31.15 8.16 -43.34
N ASP A 4 31.50 6.96 -43.83
CA ASP A 4 30.53 5.91 -44.18
C ASP A 4 29.91 5.25 -42.94
N LEU A 5 30.72 5.05 -41.89
CA LEU A 5 30.26 4.55 -40.59
C LEU A 5 29.34 5.57 -39.90
N GLN A 6 29.69 6.87 -39.94
CA GLN A 6 28.83 7.94 -39.42
C GLN A 6 27.52 8.04 -40.21
N SER A 7 27.58 7.93 -41.54
CA SER A 7 26.39 7.97 -42.41
C SER A 7 25.45 6.80 -42.17
N ALA A 8 25.97 5.59 -41.95
CA ALA A 8 25.17 4.41 -41.61
C ALA A 8 24.48 4.56 -40.24
N GLN A 9 25.19 5.10 -39.25
CA GLN A 9 24.67 5.31 -37.89
C GLN A 9 23.58 6.39 -37.85
N VAL A 10 23.72 7.45 -38.66
CA VAL A 10 22.69 8.48 -38.83
C VAL A 10 21.43 7.91 -39.52
N ALA A 11 21.61 7.03 -40.52
CA ALA A 11 20.48 6.38 -41.18
C ALA A 11 19.70 5.46 -40.24
N GLU A 12 20.40 4.66 -39.42
CA GLU A 12 19.79 3.79 -38.41
C GLU A 12 19.01 4.60 -37.36
N LEU A 13 19.58 5.69 -36.84
CA LEU A 13 18.90 6.59 -35.91
C LEU A 13 17.66 7.26 -36.54
N ALA A 14 17.73 7.62 -37.83
CA ALA A 14 16.60 8.20 -38.54
C ALA A 14 15.44 7.19 -38.69
N GLU A 15 15.77 5.93 -38.93
CA GLU A 15 14.79 4.84 -38.98
C GLU A 15 14.15 4.59 -37.61
N GLU A 16 14.95 4.48 -36.55
CA GLU A 16 14.45 4.31 -35.18
C GLU A 16 13.52 5.47 -34.78
N LEU A 17 13.90 6.71 -35.09
CA LEU A 17 13.11 7.90 -34.80
C LEU A 17 11.79 7.93 -35.60
N ALA A 18 11.79 7.42 -36.84
CA ALA A 18 10.56 7.25 -37.62
C ALA A 18 9.65 6.17 -37.01
N GLN A 19 10.21 5.03 -36.58
CA GLN A 19 9.47 3.95 -35.92
C GLN A 19 8.84 4.44 -34.60
N LEU A 20 9.60 5.16 -33.77
CA LEU A 20 9.12 5.73 -32.51
C LEU A 20 7.99 6.76 -32.72
N ARG A 21 8.08 7.60 -33.75
CA ARG A 21 7.03 8.54 -34.13
C ARG A 21 5.75 7.84 -34.59
N ALA A 22 5.89 6.77 -35.38
CA ALA A 22 4.78 5.95 -35.84
C ALA A 22 4.09 5.25 -34.65
N LEU A 23 4.88 4.67 -33.73
CA LEU A 23 4.38 4.05 -32.50
C LEU A 23 3.64 5.06 -31.62
N THR A 24 4.20 6.26 -31.43
CA THR A 24 3.58 7.33 -30.64
C THR A 24 2.22 7.74 -31.24
N THR A 25 2.15 7.85 -32.57
CA THR A 25 0.90 8.17 -33.27
C THR A 25 -0.16 7.08 -33.05
N ARG A 26 0.23 5.81 -33.20
CA ARG A 26 -0.65 4.67 -32.97
C ARG A 26 -1.16 4.61 -31.53
N LEU A 27 -0.27 4.75 -30.54
CA LEU A 27 -0.64 4.72 -29.13
C LEU A 27 -1.55 5.89 -28.73
N ARG A 28 -1.35 7.08 -29.32
CA ARG A 28 -2.27 8.22 -29.11
C ARG A 28 -3.65 7.98 -29.71
N ALA A 29 -3.74 7.39 -30.90
CA ALA A 29 -5.02 7.04 -31.51
C ALA A 29 -5.76 5.97 -30.70
N GLU A 30 -5.05 4.95 -30.21
CA GLU A 30 -5.64 3.91 -29.38
C GLU A 30 -6.09 4.45 -28.02
N ASN A 31 -5.28 5.29 -27.37
CA ASN A 31 -5.69 5.98 -26.14
C ASN A 31 -6.97 6.81 -26.36
N ALA A 32 -7.07 7.55 -27.47
CA ALA A 32 -8.28 8.32 -27.79
C ALA A 32 -9.51 7.43 -27.99
N ARG A 33 -9.34 6.25 -28.60
CA ARG A 33 -10.40 5.25 -28.76
C ARG A 33 -10.84 4.69 -27.41
N LEU A 34 -9.90 4.28 -26.56
CA LEU A 34 -10.18 3.74 -25.22
C LEU A 34 -10.87 4.77 -24.33
N LEU A 35 -10.43 6.03 -24.37
CA LEU A 35 -11.07 7.13 -23.67
C LEU A 35 -12.55 7.28 -24.03
N ARG A 36 -12.89 7.19 -25.32
CA ARG A 36 -14.28 7.23 -25.78
C ARG A 36 -15.08 6.02 -25.30
N LEU A 37 -14.49 4.83 -25.40
CA LEU A 37 -15.16 3.58 -25.01
C LEU A 37 -15.45 3.53 -23.50
N LEU A 38 -14.56 4.11 -22.69
CA LEU A 38 -14.68 4.16 -21.23
C LEU A 38 -15.40 5.43 -20.72
N GLU A 39 -15.85 6.30 -21.63
CA GLU A 39 -16.48 7.58 -21.29
C GLU A 39 -15.62 8.47 -20.36
N LEU A 40 -14.30 8.45 -20.55
CA LEU A 40 -13.34 9.18 -19.74
C LEU A 40 -12.81 10.43 -20.46
N THR A 41 -12.63 11.52 -19.70
CA THR A 41 -11.87 12.68 -20.15
C THR A 41 -10.35 12.43 -20.05
N PRO A 42 -9.52 13.12 -20.85
CA PRO A 42 -8.06 13.04 -20.73
C PRO A 42 -7.55 13.34 -19.32
N LYS A 43 -8.21 14.24 -18.58
CA LYS A 43 -7.87 14.56 -17.19
C LYS A 43 -8.14 13.37 -16.25
N GLN A 44 -9.22 12.62 -16.48
CA GLN A 44 -9.57 11.44 -15.68
C GLN A 44 -8.73 10.21 -16.02
N ALA A 45 -8.08 10.17 -17.19
CA ALA A 45 -7.21 9.07 -17.60
C ALA A 45 -5.72 9.41 -17.56
N ALA A 46 -5.36 10.63 -17.15
CA ALA A 46 -3.99 11.02 -16.98
C ALA A 46 -3.30 10.03 -16.03
N PRO A 47 -2.12 9.49 -16.38
CA PRO A 47 -1.39 8.65 -15.47
C PRO A 47 -1.16 9.44 -14.17
N PRO A 48 -1.26 8.79 -13.01
CA PRO A 48 -1.02 9.47 -11.76
C PRO A 48 0.37 10.11 -11.80
N GLY A 49 0.44 11.43 -11.60
CA GLY A 49 1.73 12.08 -11.32
C GLY A 49 2.39 11.44 -10.09
N PRO A 50 3.70 11.64 -9.86
CA PRO A 50 4.36 11.11 -8.67
C PRO A 50 3.63 11.64 -7.44
N VAL A 51 2.82 10.78 -6.82
CA VAL A 51 2.21 11.06 -5.52
C VAL A 51 3.26 10.64 -4.52
N GLN A 52 4.24 11.52 -4.33
CA GLN A 52 4.80 11.61 -2.99
C GLN A 52 3.70 12.23 -2.15
N THR A 53 3.00 11.36 -1.42
CA THR A 53 2.26 11.70 -0.21
C THR A 53 3.19 12.58 0.63
N GLY A 54 3.02 13.90 0.55
CA GLY A 54 3.81 14.90 1.27
C GLY A 54 3.51 14.91 2.76
N PHE A 55 3.54 13.74 3.40
CA PHE A 55 3.18 13.56 4.80
C PHE A 55 4.22 14.14 5.78
N PHE A 56 5.46 14.33 5.34
CA PHE A 56 6.55 14.67 6.24
C PHE A 56 7.46 15.77 5.66
N GLU A 57 6.99 17.02 5.68
CA GLU A 57 7.90 18.19 5.63
C GLU A 57 8.72 18.34 6.93
N ALA A 58 8.31 17.65 8.02
CA ALA A 58 9.02 17.60 9.30
C ALA A 58 9.37 16.15 9.72
N HIS A 59 10.24 16.00 10.73
CA HIS A 59 10.78 14.71 11.20
C HIS A 59 9.69 13.63 11.38
N PRO A 60 9.94 12.36 10.97
CA PRO A 60 11.24 11.79 10.63
C PRO A 60 11.81 12.23 9.27
N GLY A 61 11.04 12.94 8.44
CA GLY A 61 11.46 13.41 7.11
C GLY A 61 11.41 12.28 6.08
N PRO A 62 11.92 12.50 4.86
CA PRO A 62 11.95 11.47 3.83
C PRO A 62 12.83 10.29 4.26
N VAL A 63 12.23 9.10 4.35
CA VAL A 63 12.92 7.85 4.64
C VAL A 63 13.08 7.04 3.36
N ASP A 64 14.26 6.48 3.16
CA ASP A 64 14.57 5.64 2.00
C ASP A 64 15.26 4.33 2.41
N ARG A 65 15.63 3.52 1.41
CA ARG A 65 16.26 2.21 1.64
C ARG A 65 17.61 2.31 2.37
N ARG A 66 18.32 3.43 2.27
CA ARG A 66 19.64 3.69 2.87
C ARG A 66 19.53 4.27 4.27
N SER A 67 18.36 4.75 4.69
CA SER A 67 18.13 5.22 6.06
C SER A 67 18.47 4.15 7.10
N ALA A 68 18.99 4.59 8.25
CA ALA A 68 19.31 3.71 9.38
C ALA A 68 18.05 2.95 9.86
N PRO A 69 18.19 1.73 10.37
CA PRO A 69 17.05 0.93 10.86
C PRO A 69 16.17 1.68 11.86
N GLU A 70 16.76 2.44 12.78
CA GLU A 70 16.02 3.22 13.78
C GLU A 70 15.13 4.29 13.17
N VAL A 71 15.63 4.99 12.14
CA VAL A 71 14.86 6.01 11.43
C VAL A 71 13.66 5.40 10.72
N LYS A 72 13.81 4.18 10.17
CA LYS A 72 12.71 3.44 9.54
C LYS A 72 11.68 2.97 10.56
N VAL A 73 12.13 2.53 11.74
CA VAL A 73 11.25 2.13 12.84
C VAL A 73 10.43 3.32 13.34
N ASP A 74 11.08 4.47 13.55
CA ASP A 74 10.40 5.68 14.00
C ASP A 74 9.42 6.20 12.95
N PHE A 75 9.81 6.17 11.67
CA PHE A 75 8.92 6.49 10.56
C PHE A 75 7.71 5.56 10.49
N PHE A 76 7.92 4.25 10.59
CA PHE A 76 6.83 3.27 10.55
C PHE A 76 5.88 3.46 11.73
N ALA A 77 6.40 3.66 12.94
CA ALA A 77 5.59 3.89 14.14
C ALA A 77 4.78 5.18 14.06
N ALA A 78 5.34 6.25 13.49
CA ALA A 78 4.64 7.52 13.28
C ALA A 78 3.58 7.43 12.18
N LEU A 79 3.91 6.78 11.06
CA LEU A 79 3.00 6.63 9.92
C LEU A 79 1.83 5.70 10.24
N PHE A 80 2.11 4.55 10.84
CA PHE A 80 1.10 3.57 11.26
C PHE A 80 0.79 3.71 12.75
N ALA A 81 0.51 4.93 13.21
CA ALA A 81 0.08 5.18 14.58
C ALA A 81 -1.15 4.32 14.93
N ALA A 82 -0.95 3.40 15.86
CA ALA A 82 -1.89 2.34 16.24
C ALA A 82 -1.77 2.11 17.75
N ARG A 83 -2.58 1.20 18.30
CA ARG A 83 -2.44 0.77 19.69
C ARG A 83 -1.03 0.26 19.99
N THR A 84 -0.47 0.74 21.09
CA THR A 84 0.89 0.38 21.54
C THR A 84 0.89 -0.62 22.69
N ASP A 85 -0.26 -0.84 23.33
CA ASP A 85 -0.45 -1.79 24.42
C ASP A 85 -0.57 -3.25 23.95
N ILE A 86 -0.81 -3.47 22.65
CA ILE A 86 -1.11 -4.78 22.08
C ILE A 86 -0.75 -4.85 20.59
N TYR A 87 -0.28 -6.02 20.14
CA TYR A 87 -0.12 -6.33 18.72
C TYR A 87 -0.57 -7.77 18.43
N ALA A 88 -0.77 -8.11 17.15
CA ALA A 88 -1.16 -9.46 16.74
C ALA A 88 0.02 -10.27 16.21
N THR A 89 0.08 -11.55 16.55
CA THR A 89 1.01 -12.55 15.98
C THR A 89 0.26 -13.52 15.08
N ARG A 90 0.93 -14.03 14.03
CA ARG A 90 0.40 -15.15 13.24
C ARG A 90 0.52 -16.45 14.05
N TRP A 91 -0.52 -17.26 14.04
CA TRP A 91 -0.47 -18.64 14.49
C TRP A 91 -0.75 -19.55 13.30
N GLU A 92 -0.19 -20.76 13.37
CA GLU A 92 -0.41 -21.80 12.39
C GLU A 92 -0.44 -23.15 13.10
N ASN A 93 -1.43 -23.97 12.75
CA ASN A 93 -1.54 -25.33 13.21
C ASN A 93 -0.99 -26.25 12.12
N ALA A 94 0.23 -26.71 12.32
CA ALA A 94 0.92 -27.59 11.36
C ALA A 94 0.16 -28.89 11.04
N ARG A 95 -0.74 -29.35 11.93
CA ARG A 95 -1.52 -30.58 11.73
C ARG A 95 -2.76 -30.35 10.86
N THR A 96 -3.43 -29.22 11.01
CA THR A 96 -4.68 -28.93 10.27
C THR A 96 -4.48 -27.97 9.11
N GLY A 97 -3.29 -27.35 8.98
CA GLY A 97 -3.01 -26.29 8.01
C GLY A 97 -3.71 -24.97 8.31
N GLN A 98 -4.47 -24.87 9.40
CA GLN A 98 -5.18 -23.65 9.75
C GLN A 98 -4.21 -22.60 10.25
N ALA A 99 -4.39 -21.36 9.79
CA ALA A 99 -3.62 -20.22 10.25
C ALA A 99 -4.54 -19.05 10.56
N GLY A 100 -4.05 -18.13 11.39
CA GLY A 100 -4.78 -16.91 11.71
C GLY A 100 -3.91 -15.90 12.44
N ARG A 101 -4.53 -14.82 12.87
CA ARG A 101 -3.91 -13.79 13.71
C ARG A 101 -4.55 -13.84 15.09
N LEU A 102 -3.75 -13.74 16.14
CA LEU A 102 -4.21 -13.64 17.52
C LEU A 102 -3.40 -12.56 18.24
N PRO A 103 -3.96 -11.90 19.25
CA PRO A 103 -3.19 -11.03 20.12
C PRO A 103 -1.96 -11.72 20.71
N ALA A 104 -0.85 -10.98 20.76
CA ALA A 104 0.36 -11.38 21.45
C ALA A 104 0.10 -11.34 22.96
N VAL A 105 0.17 -12.51 23.61
CA VAL A 105 -0.05 -12.67 25.05
C VAL A 105 1.15 -13.39 25.64
N ARG A 106 1.63 -12.93 26.80
CA ARG A 106 2.73 -13.57 27.53
C ARG A 106 2.34 -15.01 27.88
N GLY A 107 3.22 -15.97 27.55
CA GLY A 107 2.94 -17.39 27.78
C GLY A 107 1.93 -18.01 26.79
N GLY A 108 1.58 -17.30 25.72
CA GLY A 108 0.79 -17.80 24.60
C GLY A 108 -0.73 -17.69 24.80
N TRP A 109 -1.46 -17.88 23.70
CA TRP A 109 -2.92 -17.79 23.70
C TRP A 109 -3.57 -18.99 24.39
N ARG A 110 -4.40 -18.73 25.41
CA ARG A 110 -5.18 -19.77 26.13
C ARG A 110 -6.69 -19.51 26.01
N ARG A 111 -7.46 -20.58 25.79
CA ARG A 111 -8.95 -20.52 25.81
C ARG A 111 -9.43 -20.35 27.26
N GLY A 112 -10.57 -19.69 27.45
CA GLY A 112 -11.21 -19.52 28.77
C GLY A 112 -10.68 -18.37 29.63
N VAL A 113 -9.58 -17.70 29.23
CA VAL A 113 -9.09 -16.49 29.90
C VAL A 113 -9.85 -15.28 29.36
N ARG A 114 -10.47 -14.49 30.25
CA ARG A 114 -11.17 -13.25 29.87
C ARG A 114 -10.18 -12.24 29.30
N HIS A 115 -10.64 -11.33 28.46
CA HIS A 115 -9.77 -10.34 27.81
C HIS A 115 -9.00 -9.49 28.84
N GLU A 116 -9.68 -9.01 29.88
CA GLU A 116 -9.13 -8.16 30.94
C GLU A 116 -8.04 -8.84 31.80
N ASP A 117 -8.06 -10.18 31.86
CA ASP A 117 -7.09 -10.95 32.64
C ASP A 117 -5.85 -11.36 31.81
N ARG A 118 -5.75 -10.93 30.55
CA ARG A 118 -4.64 -11.29 29.66
C ARG A 118 -3.47 -10.32 29.81
N ASP A 119 -2.28 -10.89 29.97
CA ASP A 119 -1.01 -10.17 29.91
C ASP A 119 -0.59 -9.96 28.45
N TYR A 120 -1.13 -8.90 27.83
CA TYR A 120 -0.82 -8.53 26.44
C TYR A 120 0.60 -7.99 26.31
N LEU A 121 1.25 -8.32 25.20
CA LEU A 121 2.59 -7.80 24.90
C LEU A 121 2.47 -6.46 24.15
N PRO A 122 3.17 -5.41 24.61
CA PRO A 122 3.13 -4.10 23.96
C PRO A 122 3.86 -4.12 22.62
N LEU A 123 3.39 -3.30 21.69
CA LEU A 123 4.07 -3.01 20.43
C LEU A 123 5.25 -2.07 20.70
N SER A 124 6.40 -2.64 21.03
CA SER A 124 7.64 -1.88 21.27
C SER A 124 8.42 -1.61 19.99
N LYS A 125 9.37 -0.67 20.04
CA LYS A 125 10.33 -0.44 18.94
C LYS A 125 11.12 -1.71 18.60
N ASP A 126 11.42 -2.57 19.57
CA ASP A 126 12.11 -3.86 19.31
C ASP A 126 11.26 -4.83 18.50
N VAL A 127 9.96 -4.86 18.76
CA VAL A 127 9.01 -5.62 17.94
C VAL A 127 8.99 -5.08 16.52
N LEU A 128 8.98 -3.75 16.34
CA LEU A 128 9.04 -3.13 15.01
C LEU A 128 10.38 -3.35 14.30
N ARG A 129 11.50 -3.33 15.03
CA ARG A 129 12.86 -3.62 14.50
C ARG A 129 12.94 -5.01 13.87
N THR A 130 12.30 -6.01 14.48
CA THR A 130 12.23 -7.38 13.94
C THR A 130 11.11 -7.55 12.90
N HIS A 131 10.11 -6.65 12.90
CA HIS A 131 9.03 -6.68 11.94
C HIS A 131 9.46 -6.22 10.54
N LEU A 132 10.10 -5.06 10.45
CA LEU A 132 10.48 -4.43 9.18
C LEU A 132 11.36 -5.28 8.25
N PRO A 133 12.38 -6.03 8.73
CA PRO A 133 13.14 -6.94 7.88
C PRO A 133 12.36 -8.20 7.49
N GLY A 134 11.23 -8.50 8.16
CA GLY A 134 10.42 -9.68 7.91
C GLY A 134 10.72 -10.88 8.82
N ASP A 135 11.58 -10.73 9.84
CA ASP A 135 11.88 -11.80 10.80
C ASP A 135 10.62 -12.22 11.58
N VAL A 136 9.78 -11.25 11.92
CA VAL A 136 8.46 -11.45 12.53
C VAL A 136 7.39 -10.69 11.76
N HIS A 137 6.23 -11.31 11.56
CA HIS A 137 5.07 -10.62 11.01
C HIS A 137 4.08 -10.29 12.11
N VAL A 138 4.03 -9.01 12.51
CA VAL A 138 3.03 -8.51 13.43
C VAL A 138 1.81 -7.97 12.68
N GLY A 139 0.69 -7.86 13.38
CA GLY A 139 -0.49 -7.11 12.94
C GLY A 139 -0.75 -5.98 13.92
N LEU A 140 -1.19 -4.84 13.38
CA LEU A 140 -1.47 -3.63 14.15
C LEU A 140 -2.97 -3.53 14.43
N TYR A 141 -3.32 -2.91 15.56
CA TYR A 141 -4.70 -2.59 15.90
C TYR A 141 -4.93 -1.08 15.70
N PRO A 142 -5.55 -0.65 14.58
CA PRO A 142 -5.65 0.77 14.21
C PRO A 142 -6.55 1.61 15.11
N LEU A 143 -7.53 0.99 15.76
CA LEU A 143 -8.51 1.67 16.61
C LEU A 143 -7.88 2.01 17.96
N LEU A 144 -7.78 3.31 18.22
CA LEU A 144 -7.40 3.90 19.49
C LEU A 144 -8.62 4.06 20.41
N ASP A 145 -8.37 4.47 21.65
CA ASP A 145 -9.43 4.84 22.59
C ASP A 145 -10.31 5.96 22.02
N GLY A 146 -11.62 5.87 22.29
CA GLY A 146 -12.61 6.80 21.74
C GLY A 146 -12.94 6.56 20.27
N ASP A 147 -12.68 5.36 19.75
CA ASP A 147 -12.97 4.94 18.37
C ASP A 147 -12.28 5.82 17.32
N LEU A 148 -11.05 6.25 17.60
CA LEU A 148 -10.24 7.09 16.72
C LEU A 148 -9.22 6.26 15.93
N CYS A 149 -8.83 6.71 14.74
CA CYS A 149 -7.71 6.15 13.98
C CYS A 149 -6.88 7.24 13.30
N TRP A 150 -5.64 6.91 12.95
CA TRP A 150 -4.72 7.79 12.20
C TRP A 150 -4.61 7.42 10.72
N TRP A 151 -5.20 6.31 10.33
CA TRP A 151 -5.14 5.80 8.98
C TRP A 151 -6.31 4.88 8.69
N LEU A 152 -6.64 4.81 7.40
CA LEU A 152 -7.61 3.92 6.81
C LEU A 152 -6.92 3.00 5.82
N ALA A 153 -7.30 1.73 5.82
CA ALA A 153 -6.90 0.76 4.82
C ALA A 153 -8.14 0.25 4.09
N ALA A 154 -8.18 0.41 2.77
CA ALA A 154 -9.11 -0.30 1.91
C ALA A 154 -8.40 -1.54 1.37
N ASP A 155 -8.93 -2.71 1.73
CA ASP A 155 -8.38 -4.02 1.37
C ASP A 155 -9.14 -4.59 0.17
N PHE A 156 -8.41 -4.84 -0.92
CA PHE A 156 -8.94 -5.40 -2.15
C PHE A 156 -8.38 -6.81 -2.35
N ASP A 157 -9.29 -7.78 -2.39
CA ASP A 157 -8.98 -9.20 -2.58
C ASP A 157 -9.57 -9.74 -3.88
N GLY A 158 -8.97 -10.82 -4.38
CA GLY A 158 -9.46 -11.58 -5.53
C GLY A 158 -8.92 -11.12 -6.89
N PRO A 159 -9.42 -11.73 -7.99
CA PRO A 159 -8.82 -11.56 -9.32
C PRO A 159 -8.82 -10.13 -9.86
N MET A 160 -9.71 -9.27 -9.35
CA MET A 160 -9.89 -7.89 -9.81
C MET A 160 -9.30 -6.85 -8.86
N ALA A 161 -8.67 -7.26 -7.77
CA ALA A 161 -8.20 -6.35 -6.71
C ALA A 161 -7.29 -5.21 -7.21
N MET A 162 -6.40 -5.49 -8.17
CA MET A 162 -5.58 -4.45 -8.78
C MET A 162 -6.43 -3.42 -9.56
N LEU A 163 -7.43 -3.88 -10.32
CA LEU A 163 -8.31 -2.97 -11.06
C LEU A 163 -9.15 -2.12 -10.09
N ASP A 164 -9.72 -2.75 -9.07
CA ASP A 164 -10.59 -2.10 -8.09
C ASP A 164 -9.82 -1.09 -7.24
N SER A 165 -8.62 -1.44 -6.79
CA SER A 165 -7.73 -0.53 -6.06
C SER A 165 -7.29 0.68 -6.91
N LEU A 166 -7.02 0.50 -8.20
CA LEU A 166 -6.71 1.60 -9.12
C LEU A 166 -7.93 2.50 -9.35
N ALA A 167 -9.12 1.92 -9.47
CA ALA A 167 -10.37 2.69 -9.57
C ALA A 167 -10.63 3.50 -8.29
N TYR A 168 -10.39 2.90 -7.12
CA TYR A 168 -10.48 3.57 -5.82
C TYR A 168 -9.49 4.74 -5.71
N LEU A 169 -8.21 4.54 -6.08
CA LEU A 169 -7.21 5.61 -6.13
C LEU A 169 -7.63 6.75 -7.06
N LYS A 170 -8.21 6.42 -8.21
CA LYS A 170 -8.72 7.43 -9.15
C LYS A 170 -9.86 8.24 -8.53
N ALA A 171 -10.77 7.60 -7.80
CA ALA A 171 -11.81 8.29 -7.07
C ALA A 171 -11.21 9.19 -5.97
N ALA A 172 -10.32 8.67 -5.12
CA ALA A 172 -9.62 9.44 -4.08
C ALA A 172 -8.95 10.70 -4.65
N ARG A 173 -8.28 10.58 -5.81
CA ARG A 173 -7.67 11.73 -6.52
C ARG A 173 -8.67 12.75 -7.00
N ALA A 174 -9.85 12.34 -7.49
CA ALA A 174 -10.89 13.26 -7.90
C ALA A 174 -11.37 14.14 -6.73
N TRP A 175 -11.29 13.61 -5.50
CA TRP A 175 -11.58 14.30 -4.24
C TRP A 175 -10.34 14.92 -3.57
N SER A 176 -9.18 14.92 -4.24
CA SER A 176 -7.90 15.41 -3.69
C SER A 176 -7.48 14.75 -2.37
N VAL A 177 -7.90 13.51 -2.14
CA VAL A 177 -7.49 12.69 -0.99
C VAL A 177 -6.17 12.00 -1.32
N PRO A 178 -5.09 12.24 -0.56
CA PRO A 178 -3.83 11.52 -0.73
C PRO A 178 -4.00 10.05 -0.32
N ALA A 179 -3.64 9.14 -1.22
CA ALA A 179 -3.74 7.71 -1.00
C ALA A 179 -2.53 6.96 -1.59
N ALA A 180 -2.04 5.95 -0.87
CA ALA A 180 -0.90 5.13 -1.27
C ALA A 180 -1.34 3.70 -1.59
N LEU A 181 -0.80 3.12 -2.67
CA LEU A 181 -1.08 1.74 -3.08
C LEU A 181 0.04 0.82 -2.59
N GLU A 182 -0.36 -0.29 -1.96
CA GLU A 182 0.52 -1.41 -1.63
C GLU A 182 0.00 -2.67 -2.34
N VAL A 183 0.87 -3.39 -3.03
CA VAL A 183 0.53 -4.72 -3.58
C VAL A 183 0.81 -5.77 -2.52
N SER A 184 -0.17 -6.63 -2.25
CA SER A 184 -0.02 -7.65 -1.23
C SER A 184 1.06 -8.68 -1.61
N ARG A 185 1.58 -9.41 -0.64
CA ARG A 185 2.63 -10.42 -0.85
C ARG A 185 2.23 -11.54 -1.82
N SER A 186 0.93 -11.85 -1.94
CA SER A 186 0.47 -12.85 -2.89
C SER A 186 0.51 -12.35 -4.34
N GLY A 187 0.67 -11.05 -4.55
CA GLY A 187 0.56 -10.39 -5.85
C GLY A 187 -0.87 -10.30 -6.40
N VAL A 188 -1.84 -10.90 -5.69
CA VAL A 188 -3.24 -10.96 -6.11
C VAL A 188 -4.09 -9.91 -5.41
N GLY A 189 -3.73 -9.51 -4.20
CA GLY A 189 -4.43 -8.47 -3.45
C GLY A 189 -3.72 -7.12 -3.52
N ALA A 190 -4.43 -6.06 -3.14
CA ALA A 190 -3.89 -4.72 -3.01
C ALA A 190 -4.53 -3.97 -1.85
N HIS A 191 -3.75 -3.16 -1.15
CA HIS A 191 -4.25 -2.24 -0.13
C HIS A 191 -4.10 -0.82 -0.60
N VAL A 192 -5.13 0.00 -0.36
CA VAL A 192 -5.03 1.46 -0.50
C VAL A 192 -5.05 2.07 0.89
N TRP A 193 -4.00 2.83 1.20
CA TRP A 193 -3.80 3.49 2.49
C TRP A 193 -4.08 4.97 2.39
N VAL A 194 -4.88 5.49 3.32
CA VAL A 194 -5.07 6.93 3.57
C VAL A 194 -4.58 7.20 4.98
N PHE A 195 -3.77 8.24 5.16
CA PHE A 195 -3.25 8.65 6.45
C PHE A 195 -3.87 10.00 6.83
N PHE A 196 -4.05 10.26 8.12
CA PHE A 196 -4.62 11.50 8.64
C PHE A 196 -3.55 12.32 9.36
N THR A 197 -3.72 13.64 9.39
CA THR A 197 -2.83 14.55 10.11
C THR A 197 -3.21 14.71 11.59
N ALA A 198 -4.36 14.19 11.99
CA ALA A 198 -4.87 14.14 13.35
C ALA A 198 -5.73 12.86 13.55
N PRO A 199 -6.01 12.42 14.78
CA PRO A 199 -6.93 11.32 15.02
C PRO A 199 -8.33 11.64 14.49
N THR A 200 -8.93 10.71 13.74
CA THR A 200 -10.25 10.85 13.13
C THR A 200 -11.18 9.76 13.66
N PRO A 201 -12.49 10.04 13.90
CA PRO A 201 -13.47 9.02 14.24
C PRO A 201 -13.56 7.92 13.18
N ALA A 202 -13.47 6.66 13.59
CA ALA A 202 -13.45 5.53 12.67
C ALA A 202 -14.85 5.22 12.09
N GLU A 203 -15.93 5.58 12.79
CA GLU A 203 -17.33 5.36 12.36
C GLU A 203 -17.68 6.01 11.02
N THR A 204 -17.00 7.10 10.66
CA THR A 204 -17.25 7.85 9.43
C THR A 204 -16.50 7.27 8.22
N GLU A 205 -15.55 6.35 8.44
CA GLU A 205 -14.51 6.01 7.46
C GLU A 205 -14.36 4.50 7.20
N PHE A 206 -15.10 3.61 7.87
CA PHE A 206 -15.04 2.17 7.62
C PHE A 206 -15.64 1.79 6.25
N VAL A 207 -14.77 1.55 5.28
CA VAL A 207 -15.12 0.99 3.97
C VAL A 207 -14.48 -0.39 3.84
N LYS A 208 -15.23 -1.45 4.16
CA LYS A 208 -14.92 -2.80 3.70
C LYS A 208 -15.51 -2.95 2.29
N VAL A 209 -14.69 -2.75 1.26
CA VAL A 209 -15.05 -3.09 -0.13
C VAL A 209 -14.40 -4.42 -0.45
N GLY A 210 -15.14 -5.50 -0.23
CA GLY A 210 -14.67 -6.86 -0.53
C GLY A 210 -15.56 -7.90 0.12
N GLU A 211 -16.39 -8.55 -0.69
CA GLU A 211 -17.10 -9.77 -0.29
C GLU A 211 -16.09 -10.87 -0.03
N THR A 212 -16.03 -11.34 1.23
CA THR A 212 -15.40 -12.61 1.56
C THR A 212 -16.32 -13.73 1.04
N SER A 213 -16.13 -14.12 -0.22
CA SER A 213 -16.66 -15.37 -0.74
C SER A 213 -15.96 -16.52 -0.01
N GLY A 214 -16.66 -17.10 0.96
CA GLY A 214 -16.22 -18.29 1.66
C GLY A 214 -16.23 -19.51 0.74
N CYS A 215 -15.18 -20.30 0.81
CA CYS A 215 -15.14 -21.77 0.77
C CYS A 215 -13.76 -22.24 1.25
#